data_AF-A0A392PDH9-F1
#
_entry.id   AF-A0A392PDH9-F1
#
_cell.length_a   1.000
_cell.length_b   1.000
_cell.length_c   1.000
_cell.angle_alpha   90.00
_cell.angle_beta   90.00
_cell.angle_gamma   90.00
#
_symmetry.space_group_name_H-M   'P 1'
#
loop_
_entity.id
_entity.type
_entity.pdbx_description
1 polymer ?
#
loop_
_entity_poly.entity_id
_entity_poly.type
_entity_poly.pdbx_seq_one_letter_code
_entity_poly.pdbx_strand_id
1 'polypeptide(L)' 'MTEYDPRLVAPACLYLASKAEESTVQARLLVFYIKKLYADDKYRYEIKDILEMEMKILEALNYYLVVFHPYRSLSG' A
#
# COMPACT_ATOMS: atom_id res chain seq x y z
N MET A 1 -13.14 -7.77 -15.48
CA MET A 1 -12.19 -6.72 -15.05
C MET A 1 -12.30 -6.61 -13.54
N THR A 2 -11.18 -6.60 -12.82
CA THR A 2 -11.19 -6.31 -11.37
C THR A 2 -11.55 -4.84 -11.16
N GLU A 3 -12.34 -4.55 -10.12
CA GLU A 3 -12.83 -3.19 -9.80
C GLU A 3 -11.67 -2.21 -9.52
N TYR A 4 -10.57 -2.71 -8.96
CA TYR A 4 -9.35 -1.96 -8.69
C TYR A 4 -8.13 -2.60 -9.37
N ASP A 5 -7.17 -1.78 -9.78
CA ASP A 5 -5.89 -2.25 -10.33
C ASP A 5 -4.97 -2.73 -9.18
N PRO A 6 -4.56 -4.02 -9.16
CA PRO A 6 -3.62 -4.54 -8.17
C PRO A 6 -2.31 -3.75 -8.07
N ARG A 7 -1.88 -3.07 -9.15
CA ARG A 7 -0.66 -2.25 -9.19
C ARG A 7 -0.78 -0.95 -8.41
N LEU A 8 -2.00 -0.48 -8.14
CA LEU A 8 -2.27 0.63 -7.22
C LEU A 8 -2.58 0.11 -5.81
N VAL A 9 -3.35 -0.98 -5.71
CA VAL A 9 -3.72 -1.58 -4.42
C VAL A 9 -2.51 -2.04 -3.63
N ALA A 10 -1.57 -2.77 -4.26
CA ALA A 10 -0.39 -3.29 -3.59
C ALA A 10 0.49 -2.21 -2.91
N PRO A 11 0.91 -1.14 -3.61
CA PRO A 11 1.68 -0.08 -2.96
C PRO A 11 0.87 0.73 -1.93
N ALA A 12 -0.44 0.86 -2.09
CA ALA A 12 -1.30 1.47 -1.08
C ALA A 12 -1.40 0.61 0.19
N CYS A 13 -1.52 -0.72 0.06
CA CYS A 13 -1.43 -1.65 1.19
C CYS A 13 -0.08 -1.53 1.90
N LEU A 14 1.02 -1.46 1.14
CA LEU A 14 2.36 -1.28 1.70
C LEU A 14 2.47 0.06 2.45
N TYR A 15 1.94 1.15 1.88
CA TYR A 15 1.90 2.45 2.53
C TYR A 15 1.14 2.39 3.86
N LEU A 16 -0.05 1.81 3.86
CA LEU A 16 -0.90 1.66 5.04
C LEU A 16 -0.25 0.79 6.12
N ALA A 17 0.29 -0.38 5.73
CA ALA A 17 1.02 -1.27 6.64
C ALA A 17 2.25 -0.58 7.25
N SER A 18 2.99 0.20 6.46
CA SER A 18 4.14 0.97 6.96
C SER A 18 3.76 1.97 8.04
N LYS A 19 2.55 2.54 7.98
CA LYS A 19 2.03 3.43 9.02
C LYS A 19 1.53 2.65 10.25
N ALA A 20 0.83 1.53 10.04
CA ALA A 20 0.32 0.69 11.12
C ALA A 20 1.45 0.06 11.96
N GLU A 21 2.55 -0.33 11.32
CA GLU A 21 3.73 -0.98 11.93
C GLU A 21 4.82 0.04 12.35
N GLU A 22 4.49 1.32 12.43
CA GLU A 22 5.40 2.41 12.85
C GLU A 22 6.70 2.54 12.02
N SER A 23 6.71 1.96 10.82
CA SER A 23 7.85 1.93 9.88
C SER A 23 7.60 2.86 8.69
N THR A 24 7.18 4.10 8.97
CA THR A 24 6.54 4.99 8.00
C THR A 24 7.36 5.22 6.73
N VAL A 25 6.69 5.11 5.57
CA VAL A 25 7.27 5.39 4.25
C VAL A 25 6.61 6.62 3.63
N GLN A 26 7.36 7.50 2.95
CA GLN A 26 6.76 8.64 2.24
C GLN A 26 6.06 8.18 0.96
N ALA A 27 4.81 8.62 0.73
CA ALA A 27 4.04 8.29 -0.48
C ALA A 27 4.76 8.67 -1.79
N ARG A 28 5.57 9.74 -1.77
CA ARG A 28 6.39 10.17 -2.92
C ARG A 28 7.42 9.11 -3.33
N LEU A 29 7.96 8.37 -2.37
CA LEU A 29 8.91 7.29 -2.62
C LEU A 29 8.22 6.10 -3.31
N LEU A 30 7.01 5.76 -2.90
CA LEU A 30 6.19 4.72 -3.53
C LEU A 30 5.88 5.07 -4.99
N VAL A 31 5.40 6.30 -5.25
CA VAL A 31 5.16 6.78 -6.63
C VAL A 31 6.42 6.69 -7.49
N PHE A 32 7.58 7.07 -6.93
CA PHE A 32 8.87 6.95 -7.62
C PHE A 32 9.18 5.49 -8.01
N TYR A 33 9.04 4.55 -7.07
CA TYR A 33 9.32 3.14 -7.35
C TYR A 33 8.31 2.51 -8.31
N ILE A 34 7.03 2.86 -8.23
CA ILE A 34 6.01 2.41 -9.19
C ILE A 34 6.41 2.83 -10.61
N LYS A 35 6.73 4.11 -10.81
CA LYS A 35 7.15 4.65 -12.12
C LYS A 35 8.45 4.03 -12.61
N LYS A 36 9.35 3.65 -11.70
CA LYS A 36 10.60 2.95 -12.04
C LYS A 36 10.36 1.49 -12.46
N LEU A 37 9.43 0.79 -11.81
CA LEU A 37 9.11 -0.62 -12.08
C LEU A 37 8.25 -0.78 -13.34
N TYR A 38 7.34 0.16 -13.59
CA TYR A 38 6.45 0.15 -14.74
C TYR A 38 6.79 1.31 -15.68
N ALA A 39 7.53 1.00 -16.76
CA ALA A 39 7.92 1.97 -17.79
C ALA A 39 6.78 2.35 -18.74
N ASP A 40 5.63 1.66 -18.65
CA ASP A 40 4.45 1.92 -19.48
C ASP A 40 3.64 3.08 -18.91
N ASP A 41 3.36 4.08 -19.76
CA ASP A 41 2.64 5.31 -19.41
C ASP A 41 1.21 5.05 -18.95
N LYS A 42 0.68 3.85 -19.20
CA LYS A 42 -0.63 3.40 -18.76
C LYS A 42 -0.82 3.41 -17.24
N TYR A 43 0.25 3.37 -16.44
CA TYR A 43 0.19 3.23 -14.98
C TYR A 43 0.90 4.36 -14.24
N ARG A 44 0.71 5.60 -14.72
CA ARG A 44 1.25 6.81 -14.08
C ARG A 44 0.42 7.25 -12.87
N TYR A 45 0.56 6.51 -11.78
CA TYR A 45 -0.04 6.89 -10.50
C TYR A 45 0.62 8.14 -9.91
N GLU A 46 -0.20 8.96 -9.27
CA GLU A 46 0.17 10.12 -8.49
C GLU A 46 -0.05 9.85 -7.00
N ILE A 47 0.46 10.77 -6.16
CA ILE A 47 0.31 10.65 -4.70
C ILE A 47 -1.17 10.59 -4.30
N LYS A 48 -2.03 11.37 -4.97
CA LYS A 48 -3.48 11.40 -4.71
C LYS A 48 -4.13 10.02 -4.89
N ASP A 49 -3.67 9.24 -5.88
CA ASP A 49 -4.24 7.93 -6.18
C ASP A 49 -3.90 6.93 -5.07
N ILE A 50 -2.68 7.02 -4.51
CA ILE A 50 -2.28 6.22 -3.35
C ILE A 50 -3.12 6.58 -2.12
N LEU A 51 -3.30 7.87 -1.85
CA LEU A 51 -4.07 8.34 -0.69
C LEU A 51 -5.57 7.98 -0.80
N GLU A 52 -6.15 8.07 -2.00
CA GLU A 52 -7.52 7.66 -2.25
C GLU A 52 -7.68 6.14 -2.07
N MET A 53 -6.74 5.36 -2.61
CA MET A 53 -6.74 3.91 -2.45
C MET A 53 -6.55 3.48 -1.00
N GLU A 54 -5.70 4.19 -0.25
CA GLU A 54 -5.54 3.96 1.19
C GLU A 54 -6.87 4.07 1.95
N MET A 55 -7.66 5.12 1.68
CA MET A 55 -8.97 5.29 2.32
C MET A 55 -9.92 4.13 1.99
N LYS A 56 -9.93 3.68 0.73
CA LYS A 56 -10.73 2.51 0.32
C LYS A 56 -10.30 1.22 1.02
N ILE A 57 -8.98 1.02 1.20
CA ILE A 57 -8.46 -0.16 1.91
C ILE A 57 -8.83 -0.10 3.40
N LEU A 58 -8.74 1.07 4.04
CA LEU A 58 -9.16 1.27 5.42
C LEU A 58 -10.62 0.87 5.63
N GLU A 59 -11.51 1.34 4.75
CA GLU A 59 -12.94 1.00 4.77
C GLU A 59 -13.17 -0.50 4.53
N ALA A 60 -12.49 -1.08 3.53
CA ALA A 60 -12.61 -2.50 3.21
C ALA A 60 -12.14 -3.43 4.33
N LEU A 61 -11.14 -2.99 5.11
CA LEU A 61 -10.64 -3.72 6.28
C LEU A 61 -11.45 -3.47 7.56
N ASN A 62 -12.51 -2.65 7.51
CA ASN A 62 -13.23 -2.17 8.70
C ASN A 62 -12.27 -1.60 9.76
N TYR A 63 -11.19 -0.95 9.33
CA TYR A 63 -10.15 -0.39 10.20
C TYR A 63 -9.41 -1.40 11.09
N TYR A 64 -9.52 -2.72 10.83
CA TYR A 64 -8.72 -3.74 11.51
C TYR A 64 -7.32 -3.83 10.89
N LEU A 65 -6.39 -3.00 11.38
CA LEU A 65 -5.02 -2.89 10.83
C LEU A 65 -3.97 -3.74 11.56
N VAL A 66 -4.25 -4.19 12.78
CA VAL A 66 -3.29 -4.96 13.57
C VAL A 66 -3.34 -6.43 13.17
N VAL A 67 -2.22 -6.96 12.70
CA VAL A 67 -2.07 -8.38 12.32
C VAL A 67 -1.01 -9.03 13.19
N PHE A 68 -1.37 -10.10 13.91
CA PHE A 68 -0.41 -10.85 14.71
C PHE A 68 0.39 -11.82 13.83
N HIS A 69 1.65 -11.46 13.55
CA HIS A 69 2.52 -12.28 12.73
C HIS A 69 3.13 -13.47 13.49
N PRO A 70 3.23 -14.66 12.85
CA PRO A 70 3.80 -15.86 13.48
C PRO A 70 5.30 -15.72 13.80
N TYR A 71 6.00 -14.78 13.16
CA TYR A 71 7.42 -14.53 13.39
C TYR A 71 7.74 -14.15 14.84
N ARG A 72 6.81 -13.54 15.57
CA ARG A 72 6.98 -13.25 17.01
C ARG A 72 7.16 -14.52 17.84
N SER A 73 6.51 -15.62 17.46
CA SER A 73 6.58 -16.89 18.18
C SER A 73 7.83 -17.72 17.82
N LEU A 74 8.49 -17.42 16.70
CA LEU A 74 9.67 -18.13 16.21
C LEU A 74 10.98 -17.55 16.76
N SER A 75 10.95 -16.36 17.36
CA SER A 75 12.10 -15.72 18.00
C SER A 75 12.29 -16.12 19.48
N GLY A 76 11.47 -17.05 19.98
CA GLY A 76 11.47 -17.54 21.36
C GLY A 76 12.13 -18.89 21.53
#